data_AF-A0A851EPA6-F1
#
_entry.id   AF-A0A851EPA6-F1
#
_cell.length_a   1.000
_cell.length_b   1.000
_cell.length_c   1.000
_cell.angle_alpha   90.00
_cell.angle_beta   90.00
_cell.angle_gamma   90.00
#
_symmetry.space_group_name_H-M   'P 1'
#
loop_
_entity.id
_entity.type
_entity.pdbx_description
1 polymer ?
#
loop_
_entity_poly.entity_id
_entity_poly.type
_entity_poly.pdbx_seq_one_letter_code
_entity_poly.pdbx_strand_id
1 'polypeptide(L)'
;DPYAQLLLEALKQSGCTVFSDRHFSCENCDGCVSGGFDAATSQIVLCQNNIRQQSHMNRVVTHELIHAFDHCRAHVDWFKNVKHLACSEIRAANLSGDCTLMNEISRFKFGLKGHHQTCVRDRAIRSILAVRKVSKETAEKAVDEVFDACFNDLEPFGRIPHSKADAKRAYRDFQNRDRYNANL
;
A
#
# COMPACT_ATOMS: atom_id res chain seq x y z
N ASP A 1 -8.98 7.35 9.47
CA ASP A 1 -8.15 8.00 8.44
C ASP A 1 -8.83 7.78 7.07
N PRO A 2 -8.96 8.77 6.18
CA PRO A 2 -9.74 8.61 4.94
C PRO A 2 -9.14 7.59 3.96
N TYR A 3 -7.83 7.32 4.01
CA TYR A 3 -7.23 6.29 3.17
C TYR A 3 -7.72 4.90 3.61
N ALA A 4 -7.56 4.61 4.90
CA ALA A 4 -8.00 3.34 5.48
C ALA A 4 -9.53 3.14 5.36
N GLN A 5 -10.32 4.20 5.55
CA GLN A 5 -11.78 4.11 5.39
C GLN A 5 -12.20 3.67 3.98
N LEU A 6 -11.57 4.23 2.95
CA LEU A 6 -11.83 3.85 1.56
C LEU A 6 -11.47 2.37 1.34
N LEU A 7 -10.28 1.95 1.77
CA LEU A 7 -9.81 0.57 1.58
C LEU A 7 -10.68 -0.45 2.31
N LEU A 8 -11.10 -0.17 3.55
CA LEU A 8 -11.98 -1.06 4.32
C LEU A 8 -13.34 -1.24 3.63
N GLU A 9 -13.91 -0.17 3.07
CA GLU A 9 -15.17 -0.25 2.33
C GLU A 9 -15.00 -1.00 0.98
N ALA A 10 -13.91 -0.72 0.25
CA ALA A 10 -13.60 -1.42 -1.00
C ALA A 10 -13.35 -2.93 -0.80
N LEU A 11 -12.67 -3.30 0.28
CA LEU A 11 -12.47 -4.69 0.70
C LEU A 11 -13.80 -5.37 1.02
N LYS A 12 -14.68 -4.69 1.76
CA LYS A 12 -16.03 -5.19 2.05
C LYS A 12 -16.85 -5.43 0.77
N GLN A 13 -16.83 -4.48 -0.16
CA GLN A 13 -17.55 -4.62 -1.44
C GLN A 13 -16.97 -5.71 -2.34
N SER A 14 -15.67 -5.97 -2.23
CA SER A 14 -15.00 -7.06 -2.96
C SER A 14 -15.19 -8.44 -2.32
N GLY A 15 -16.00 -8.54 -1.25
CA GLY A 15 -16.25 -9.80 -0.52
C GLY A 15 -15.17 -10.18 0.50
N CYS A 16 -14.18 -9.33 0.74
CA CYS A 16 -13.06 -9.56 1.65
C CYS A 16 -13.15 -8.64 2.88
N THR A 17 -14.25 -8.72 3.61
CA THR A 17 -14.49 -7.83 4.77
C THR A 17 -13.39 -7.98 5.81
N VAL A 18 -12.78 -6.85 6.21
CA VAL A 18 -11.76 -6.79 7.25
C VAL A 18 -12.40 -6.42 8.59
N PHE A 19 -12.27 -7.32 9.55
CA PHE A 19 -12.67 -7.13 10.96
C PHE A 19 -11.46 -6.81 11.85
N SER A 20 -11.58 -5.79 12.70
CA SER A 20 -10.49 -5.29 13.55
C SER A 20 -9.96 -6.31 14.56
N ASP A 21 -10.83 -7.14 15.11
CA ASP A 21 -10.52 -8.18 16.12
C ASP A 21 -9.88 -9.44 15.53
N ARG A 22 -10.04 -9.66 14.22
CA ARG A 22 -9.50 -10.85 13.52
C ARG A 22 -8.27 -10.54 12.67
N HIS A 23 -8.31 -9.43 11.95
CA HIS A 23 -7.35 -9.16 10.86
C HIS A 23 -6.29 -8.13 11.23
N PHE A 24 -6.36 -7.49 12.39
CA PHE A 24 -5.28 -6.62 12.87
C PHE A 24 -4.65 -7.24 14.11
N SER A 25 -3.33 -7.39 14.09
CA SER A 25 -2.54 -7.73 15.28
C SER A 25 -1.51 -6.65 15.56
N CYS A 26 -1.31 -6.33 16.84
CA CYS A 26 -0.24 -5.45 17.29
C CYS A 26 0.82 -6.30 17.99
N GLU A 27 2.03 -6.32 17.44
CA GLU A 27 3.11 -7.17 17.90
C GLU A 27 4.35 -6.35 18.27
N ASN A 28 5.19 -6.91 19.13
CA ASN A 28 6.57 -6.45 19.28
C ASN A 28 7.43 -7.16 18.24
N CYS A 29 7.95 -6.43 17.27
CA CYS A 29 8.73 -6.99 16.18
C CYS A 29 10.23 -6.76 16.39
N ASP A 30 11.03 -7.73 15.95
CA ASP A 30 12.48 -7.55 15.82
C ASP A 30 12.82 -6.75 14.55
N GLY A 31 13.86 -5.92 14.63
CA GLY A 31 14.32 -5.09 13.52
C GLY A 31 13.52 -3.81 13.31
N CYS A 32 13.70 -3.18 12.13
CA CYS A 32 13.17 -1.84 11.82
C CYS A 32 11.85 -1.85 11.01
N VAL A 33 11.18 -2.98 10.90
CA VAL A 33 9.92 -3.11 10.15
C VAL A 33 8.77 -2.56 10.99
N SER A 34 7.86 -1.80 10.36
CA SER A 34 6.74 -1.16 11.07
C SER A 34 5.41 -1.89 10.92
N GLY A 35 5.30 -2.80 9.95
CA GLY A 35 4.15 -3.68 9.78
C GLY A 35 4.35 -4.66 8.62
N GLY A 36 3.35 -5.50 8.38
CA GLY A 36 3.33 -6.43 7.26
C GLY A 36 1.96 -7.10 7.08
N PHE A 37 1.69 -7.57 5.86
CA PHE A 37 0.52 -8.35 5.52
C PHE A 37 0.87 -9.84 5.37
N ASP A 38 0.24 -10.69 6.19
CA ASP A 38 0.31 -12.14 6.06
C ASP A 38 -0.84 -12.66 5.20
N ALA A 39 -0.52 -13.05 3.97
CA ALA A 39 -1.50 -13.58 3.02
C ALA A 39 -2.10 -14.93 3.43
N ALA A 40 -1.41 -15.74 4.24
CA ALA A 40 -1.91 -17.05 4.65
C ALA A 40 -3.08 -16.94 5.63
N THR A 41 -3.01 -15.94 6.51
CA THR A 41 -4.03 -15.68 7.54
C THR A 41 -4.90 -14.46 7.22
N SER A 42 -4.56 -13.70 6.17
CA SER A 42 -5.13 -12.39 5.84
C SER A 42 -4.98 -11.35 6.97
N GLN A 43 -3.92 -11.46 7.77
CA GLN A 43 -3.68 -10.55 8.89
C GLN A 43 -2.74 -9.40 8.52
N ILE A 44 -3.06 -8.22 9.04
CA ILE A 44 -2.22 -7.03 9.08
C ILE A 44 -1.54 -7.00 10.45
N VAL A 45 -0.23 -7.14 10.45
CA VAL A 45 0.61 -7.07 11.65
C VAL A 45 1.16 -5.66 11.75
N LEU A 46 0.98 -5.02 12.90
CA LEU A 46 1.51 -3.70 13.23
C LEU A 46 2.59 -3.84 14.29
N CYS A 47 3.82 -3.44 13.97
CA CYS A 47 4.94 -3.51 14.90
C CYS A 47 4.91 -2.30 15.83
N GLN A 48 4.16 -2.41 16.93
CA GLN A 48 3.83 -1.30 17.82
C GLN A 48 5.07 -0.61 18.39
N ASN A 49 6.15 -1.37 18.62
CA ASN A 49 7.43 -0.88 19.14
C ASN A 49 8.18 0.04 18.15
N ASN A 50 7.83 -0.02 16.86
CA ASN A 50 8.46 0.77 15.79
C ASN A 50 7.59 1.96 15.32
N ILE A 51 6.35 2.06 15.79
CA ILE A 51 5.41 3.12 15.42
C ILE A 51 5.30 4.14 16.56
N ARG A 52 5.88 5.33 16.37
CA ARG A 52 5.89 6.41 17.39
C ARG A 52 4.88 7.54 17.16
N GLN A 53 4.26 7.59 15.99
CA GLN A 53 3.37 8.70 15.61
C GLN A 53 2.13 8.18 14.87
N GLN A 54 0.98 8.80 15.10
CA GLN A 54 -0.27 8.46 14.42
C GLN A 54 -0.16 8.60 12.89
N SER A 55 0.60 9.58 12.41
CA SER A 55 0.86 9.78 10.98
C SER A 55 1.63 8.60 10.37
N HIS A 56 2.59 8.03 11.10
CA HIS A 56 3.32 6.85 10.68
C HIS A 56 2.40 5.61 10.69
N MET A 57 1.62 5.43 11.76
CA MET A 57 0.64 4.35 11.86
C MET A 57 -0.36 4.36 10.70
N ASN A 58 -0.90 5.54 10.35
CA ASN A 58 -1.86 5.66 9.25
C ASN A 58 -1.27 5.19 7.91
N ARG A 59 0.01 5.48 7.66
CA ARG A 59 0.70 5.06 6.42
C ARG A 59 0.92 3.56 6.41
N VAL A 60 1.42 2.98 7.51
CA VAL A 60 1.61 1.54 7.65
C VAL A 60 0.28 0.82 7.44
N VAL A 61 -0.76 1.20 8.17
CA VAL A 61 -2.10 0.59 8.02
C VAL A 61 -2.61 0.71 6.59
N THR A 62 -2.42 1.85 5.94
CA THR A 62 -2.87 2.03 4.55
C THR A 62 -2.06 1.15 3.59
N HIS A 63 -0.74 1.06 3.79
CA HIS A 63 0.16 0.21 3.02
C HIS A 63 -0.28 -1.26 3.09
N GLU A 64 -0.46 -1.78 4.30
CA GLU A 64 -0.87 -3.18 4.49
C GLU A 64 -2.31 -3.45 4.02
N LEU A 65 -3.22 -2.47 4.12
CA LEU A 65 -4.56 -2.60 3.56
C LEU A 65 -4.56 -2.63 2.03
N ILE A 66 -3.60 -1.97 1.36
CA ILE A 66 -3.43 -2.09 -0.10
C ILE A 66 -2.99 -3.51 -0.46
N HIS A 67 -2.08 -4.12 0.31
CA HIS A 67 -1.73 -5.53 0.13
C HIS A 67 -2.93 -6.45 0.33
N ALA A 68 -3.73 -6.23 1.37
CA ALA A 68 -4.96 -6.99 1.59
C ALA A 68 -5.95 -6.84 0.41
N PHE A 69 -6.11 -5.62 -0.11
CA PHE A 69 -6.98 -5.36 -1.26
C PHE A 69 -6.47 -6.01 -2.54
N ASP A 70 -5.17 -5.93 -2.81
CA ASP A 70 -4.56 -6.60 -3.95
C ASP A 70 -4.64 -8.12 -3.84
N HIS A 71 -4.42 -8.68 -2.65
CA HIS A 71 -4.62 -10.10 -2.38
C HIS A 71 -6.04 -10.55 -2.75
N CYS A 72 -7.03 -9.79 -2.29
CA CYS A 72 -8.45 -10.06 -2.52
C CYS A 72 -8.83 -9.98 -4.01
N ARG A 73 -8.51 -8.87 -4.68
CA ARG A 73 -9.01 -8.61 -6.05
C ARG A 73 -8.16 -9.26 -7.14
N ALA A 74 -6.85 -9.35 -6.94
CA ALA A 74 -5.88 -9.71 -7.99
C ALA A 74 -5.22 -11.07 -7.74
N HIS A 75 -5.58 -11.78 -6.66
CA HIS A 75 -5.08 -13.13 -6.35
C HIS A 75 -3.55 -13.19 -6.41
N VAL A 76 -2.90 -12.21 -5.75
CA VAL A 76 -1.45 -12.03 -5.75
C VAL A 76 -0.73 -13.30 -5.29
N ASP A 77 0.19 -13.81 -6.11
CA ASP A 77 1.09 -14.90 -5.72
C ASP A 77 2.30 -14.31 -5.02
N TRP A 78 2.15 -14.15 -3.70
CA TRP A 78 3.14 -13.51 -2.86
C TRP A 78 4.49 -14.23 -2.84
N PHE A 79 4.50 -15.56 -3.04
CA PHE A 79 5.66 -16.41 -2.78
C PHE A 79 6.42 -16.87 -4.02
N LYS A 80 5.70 -17.27 -5.08
CA LYS A 80 6.32 -17.87 -6.25
C LYS A 80 6.53 -16.86 -7.37
N ASN A 81 5.86 -15.71 -7.31
CA ASN A 81 5.95 -14.70 -8.37
C ASN A 81 6.43 -13.34 -7.85
N VAL A 82 7.73 -13.07 -8.03
CA VAL A 82 8.35 -11.80 -7.63
C VAL A 82 7.71 -10.57 -8.32
N LYS A 83 7.15 -10.74 -9.54
CA LYS A 83 6.48 -9.64 -10.25
C LYS A 83 5.14 -9.28 -9.61
N HIS A 84 4.40 -10.26 -9.10
CA HIS A 84 3.15 -10.02 -8.37
C HIS A 84 3.43 -9.27 -7.06
N LEU A 85 4.45 -9.71 -6.32
CA LEU A 85 4.94 -9.00 -5.13
C LEU A 85 5.35 -7.57 -5.49
N ALA A 86 6.20 -7.40 -6.50
CA ALA A 86 6.67 -6.09 -6.94
C ALA A 86 5.52 -5.15 -7.32
N CYS A 87 4.50 -5.66 -8.01
CA CYS A 87 3.31 -4.89 -8.37
C CYS A 87 2.56 -4.36 -7.15
N SER A 88 2.33 -5.21 -6.14
CA SER A 88 1.63 -4.80 -4.92
C SER A 88 2.45 -3.82 -4.09
N GLU A 89 3.77 -3.98 -4.05
CA GLU A 89 4.70 -3.04 -3.38
C GLU A 89 4.72 -1.66 -4.06
N ILE A 90 4.69 -1.62 -5.39
CA ILE A 90 4.58 -0.37 -6.17
C ILE A 90 3.27 0.34 -5.83
N ARG A 91 2.15 -0.39 -5.83
CA ARG A 91 0.84 0.17 -5.49
C ARG A 91 0.78 0.66 -4.05
N ALA A 92 1.30 -0.11 -3.11
CA ALA A 92 1.36 0.25 -1.70
C ALA A 92 2.18 1.53 -1.50
N ALA A 93 3.38 1.62 -2.07
CA ALA A 93 4.21 2.82 -1.98
C ALA A 93 3.60 4.06 -2.68
N ASN A 94 2.89 3.85 -3.79
CA ASN A 94 2.25 4.89 -4.58
C ASN A 94 1.03 5.49 -3.86
N LEU A 95 0.16 4.64 -3.30
CA LEU A 95 -1.17 5.01 -2.82
C LEU A 95 -1.26 5.23 -1.30
N SER A 96 -0.30 4.72 -0.50
CA SER A 96 -0.33 4.83 0.98
C SER A 96 0.00 6.22 1.52
N GLY A 97 0.52 7.10 0.68
CA GLY A 97 1.10 8.38 1.08
C GLY A 97 2.56 8.27 1.59
N ASP A 98 3.19 7.10 1.45
CA ASP A 98 4.60 6.88 1.80
C ASP A 98 5.56 7.82 1.06
N CYS A 99 5.26 8.11 -0.20
CA CYS A 99 6.05 8.94 -1.10
C CYS A 99 5.52 10.38 -1.26
N THR A 100 4.84 10.92 -0.24
CA THR A 100 4.38 12.32 -0.22
C THR A 100 5.54 13.29 0.04
N LEU A 101 5.46 14.51 -0.53
CA LEU A 101 6.54 15.51 -0.48
C LEU A 101 7.04 15.83 0.94
N MET A 102 6.15 15.89 1.94
CA MET A 102 6.56 16.12 3.34
C MET A 102 7.48 15.02 3.89
N ASN A 103 7.32 13.77 3.43
CA ASN A 103 8.19 12.66 3.84
C ASN A 103 9.52 12.65 3.10
N GLU A 104 9.57 13.27 1.92
CA GLU A 104 10.78 13.34 1.12
C GLU A 104 11.62 14.55 1.51
N ILE A 105 10.98 15.64 1.97
CA ILE A 105 11.66 16.77 2.64
C ILE A 105 12.31 16.30 3.94
N SER A 106 11.64 15.46 4.75
CA SER A 106 12.28 14.88 5.95
C SER A 106 13.40 13.87 5.62
N ARG A 107 13.56 13.49 4.35
CA ARG A 107 14.62 12.62 3.82
C ARG A 107 15.65 13.37 2.97
N PHE A 108 15.69 14.71 3.03
CA PHE A 108 16.67 15.56 2.33
C PHE A 108 16.70 15.42 0.80
N LYS A 109 15.64 14.89 0.16
CA LYS A 109 15.55 14.82 -1.30
C LYS A 109 14.81 16.05 -1.83
N PHE A 110 15.57 17.04 -2.34
CA PHE A 110 15.02 18.28 -2.89
C PHE A 110 14.45 18.10 -4.31
N GLY A 111 13.48 18.95 -4.65
CA GLY A 111 12.50 18.75 -5.72
C GLY A 111 13.04 18.57 -7.14
N LEU A 112 12.34 17.73 -7.90
CA LEU A 112 12.34 17.66 -9.37
C LEU A 112 11.13 16.84 -9.84
N LYS A 113 10.63 17.14 -11.05
CA LYS A 113 9.61 16.34 -11.75
C LYS A 113 10.08 14.88 -11.86
N GLY A 114 9.28 13.92 -11.42
CA GLY A 114 9.65 12.48 -11.38
C GLY A 114 10.04 11.93 -10.00
N HIS A 115 10.18 12.80 -8.99
CA HIS A 115 10.57 12.39 -7.63
C HIS A 115 9.65 11.32 -7.00
N HIS A 116 8.34 11.41 -7.24
CA HIS A 116 7.38 10.45 -6.69
C HIS A 116 7.61 9.04 -7.26
N GLN A 117 7.80 8.91 -8.58
CA GLN A 117 8.08 7.62 -9.22
C GLN A 117 9.40 7.02 -8.71
N THR A 118 10.44 7.83 -8.56
CA THR A 118 11.71 7.38 -7.97
C THR A 118 11.51 6.86 -6.54
N CYS A 119 10.76 7.59 -5.70
CA CYS A 119 10.43 7.11 -4.36
C CYS A 119 9.66 5.78 -4.39
N VAL A 120 8.67 5.65 -5.27
CA VAL A 120 7.88 4.41 -5.40
C VAL A 120 8.77 3.24 -5.82
N ARG A 121 9.68 3.43 -6.80
CA ARG A 121 10.66 2.40 -7.19
C ARG A 121 11.57 2.02 -6.03
N ASP A 122 12.20 3.01 -5.38
CA ASP A 122 13.11 2.78 -4.25
C ASP A 122 12.43 2.02 -3.10
N ARG A 123 11.18 2.38 -2.79
CA ARG A 123 10.38 1.74 -1.75
C ARG A 123 10.04 0.31 -2.12
N ALA A 124 9.54 0.06 -3.32
CA ALA A 124 9.18 -1.27 -3.76
C ALA A 124 10.38 -2.23 -3.75
N ILE A 125 11.54 -1.78 -4.26
CA ILE A 125 12.78 -2.58 -4.22
C ILE A 125 13.18 -2.93 -2.78
N ARG A 126 13.13 -1.94 -1.87
CA ARG A 126 13.47 -2.16 -0.45
C ARG A 126 12.53 -3.14 0.23
N SER A 127 11.23 -3.05 -0.02
CA SER A 127 10.25 -3.99 0.54
C SER A 127 10.49 -5.41 0.03
N ILE A 128 10.67 -5.60 -1.28
CA ILE A 128 10.97 -6.92 -1.87
C ILE A 128 12.20 -7.54 -1.20
N LEU A 129 13.29 -6.77 -1.06
CA LEU A 129 14.53 -7.27 -0.45
C LEU A 129 14.39 -7.58 1.04
N ALA A 130 13.45 -6.94 1.74
CA ALA A 130 13.17 -7.22 3.15
C ALA A 130 12.40 -8.53 3.34
N VAL A 131 11.54 -8.91 2.39
CA VAL A 131 10.67 -10.10 2.52
C VAL A 131 11.08 -11.29 1.65
N ARG A 132 11.95 -11.09 0.64
CA ARG A 132 12.40 -12.13 -0.28
C ARG A 132 13.91 -12.23 -0.35
N LYS A 133 14.41 -13.46 -0.33
CA LYS A 133 15.82 -13.78 -0.59
C LYS A 133 16.09 -13.78 -2.10
N VAL A 134 16.16 -12.58 -2.68
CA VAL A 134 16.51 -12.36 -4.10
C VAL A 134 17.66 -11.35 -4.20
N SER A 135 18.37 -11.34 -5.34
CA SER A 135 19.38 -10.30 -5.58
C SER A 135 18.72 -8.95 -5.80
N LYS A 136 19.46 -7.87 -5.49
CA LYS A 136 19.02 -6.50 -5.79
C LYS A 136 18.67 -6.31 -7.27
N GLU A 137 19.49 -6.84 -8.17
CA GLU A 137 19.26 -6.82 -9.61
C GLU A 137 17.94 -7.52 -10.00
N THR A 138 17.63 -8.66 -9.35
CA THR A 138 16.35 -9.36 -9.59
C THR A 138 15.17 -8.52 -9.14
N ALA A 139 15.28 -7.86 -7.98
CA ALA A 139 14.22 -6.98 -7.46
C ALA A 139 14.02 -5.75 -8.37
N GLU A 140 15.10 -5.10 -8.79
CA GLU A 140 15.09 -3.96 -9.73
C GLU A 140 14.42 -4.35 -11.05
N LYS A 141 14.85 -5.45 -11.65
CA LYS A 141 14.25 -5.97 -12.90
C LYS A 141 12.77 -6.27 -12.74
N ALA A 142 12.36 -6.93 -11.66
CA ALA A 142 10.96 -7.24 -11.41
C ALA A 142 10.10 -5.97 -11.27
N VAL A 143 10.61 -4.95 -10.57
CA VAL A 143 9.95 -3.64 -10.43
C VAL A 143 9.86 -2.94 -11.78
N ASP A 144 10.95 -2.87 -12.53
CA ASP A 144 11.00 -2.20 -13.84
C ASP A 144 10.03 -2.80 -14.84
N GLU A 145 9.93 -4.13 -14.90
CA GLU A 145 9.05 -4.84 -15.82
C GLU A 145 7.55 -4.59 -15.58
N VAL A 146 7.14 -4.36 -14.33
CA VAL A 146 5.70 -4.17 -13.99
C VAL A 146 5.34 -2.72 -13.67
N PHE A 147 6.31 -1.82 -13.61
CA PHE A 147 6.13 -0.49 -13.04
C PHE A 147 4.99 0.29 -13.67
N ASP A 148 4.99 0.43 -14.99
CA ASP A 148 4.01 1.28 -15.67
C ASP A 148 2.58 0.75 -15.48
N ALA A 149 2.38 -0.57 -15.51
CA ALA A 149 1.07 -1.16 -15.26
C ALA A 149 0.61 -0.93 -13.81
N CYS A 150 1.47 -1.23 -12.84
CA CYS A 150 1.11 -1.20 -11.42
C CYS A 150 1.06 0.21 -10.83
N PHE A 151 1.87 1.14 -11.34
CA PHE A 151 1.84 2.54 -10.95
C PHE A 151 0.57 3.24 -11.45
N ASN A 152 0.06 2.85 -12.62
CA ASN A 152 -1.16 3.41 -13.20
C ASN A 152 -2.45 2.69 -12.75
N ASP A 153 -2.34 1.56 -12.05
CA ASP A 153 -3.49 0.98 -11.35
C ASP A 153 -3.73 1.76 -10.05
N LEU A 154 -4.80 2.57 -10.05
CA LEU A 154 -5.15 3.48 -8.96
C LEU A 154 -6.35 2.98 -8.14
N GLU A 155 -6.84 1.77 -8.38
CA GLU A 155 -7.95 1.22 -7.60
C GLU A 155 -7.55 1.00 -6.14
N PRO A 156 -8.43 1.25 -5.15
CA PRO A 156 -9.81 1.75 -5.30
C PRO A 156 -9.92 3.28 -5.25
N PHE A 157 -8.78 3.99 -5.15
CA PHE A 157 -8.75 5.44 -4.97
C PHE A 157 -9.14 6.22 -6.23
N GLY A 158 -8.91 5.66 -7.42
CA GLY A 158 -9.11 6.32 -8.71
C GLY A 158 -8.19 7.53 -8.96
N ARG A 159 -7.24 7.79 -8.04
CA ARG A 159 -6.20 8.82 -8.10
C ARG A 159 -5.10 8.52 -7.09
N ILE A 160 -3.92 9.10 -7.29
CA ILE A 160 -2.86 9.10 -6.27
C ILE A 160 -3.19 10.18 -5.22
N PRO A 161 -3.47 9.85 -3.95
CA PRO A 161 -3.82 10.86 -2.96
C PRO A 161 -2.56 11.45 -2.33
N HIS A 162 -2.26 12.72 -2.63
CA HIS A 162 -1.06 13.41 -2.14
C HIS A 162 -1.26 14.08 -0.76
N SER A 163 -2.50 14.16 -0.29
CA SER A 163 -2.85 14.77 0.99
C SER A 163 -4.09 14.12 1.61
N LYS A 164 -4.33 14.37 2.90
CA LYS A 164 -5.56 13.95 3.59
C LYS A 164 -6.83 14.54 2.93
N ALA A 165 -6.75 15.72 2.33
CA ALA A 165 -7.86 16.33 1.60
C ALA A 165 -8.14 15.58 0.29
N ASP A 166 -7.09 15.18 -0.43
CA ASP A 166 -7.22 14.41 -1.66
C ASP A 166 -7.76 13.00 -1.38
N ALA A 167 -7.32 12.36 -0.31
CA ALA A 167 -7.86 11.07 0.12
C ALA A 167 -9.34 11.15 0.52
N LYS A 168 -9.76 12.23 1.20
CA LYS A 168 -11.19 12.47 1.45
C LYS A 168 -11.97 12.63 0.15
N ARG A 169 -11.39 13.31 -0.84
CA ARG A 169 -12.03 13.48 -2.16
C ARG A 169 -12.13 12.14 -2.89
N ALA A 170 -11.06 11.35 -2.90
CA ALA A 170 -11.04 10.00 -3.47
C ALA A 170 -12.11 9.12 -2.83
N TYR A 171 -12.26 9.17 -1.51
CA TYR A 171 -13.28 8.38 -0.80
C TYR A 171 -14.71 8.80 -1.17
N ARG A 172 -14.98 10.10 -1.27
CA ARG A 172 -16.29 10.58 -1.74
C ARG A 172 -16.60 10.12 -3.16
N ASP A 173 -15.60 10.16 -4.04
CA ASP A 173 -15.78 9.75 -5.43
C ASP A 173 -16.00 8.24 -5.54
N PHE A 174 -15.30 7.44 -4.73
CA PHE A 174 -15.55 6.00 -4.57
C PHE A 174 -17.00 5.73 -4.15
N GLN A 175 -17.46 6.34 -3.04
CA GLN A 175 -18.83 6.17 -2.56
C GLN A 175 -19.90 6.59 -3.58
N ASN A 176 -19.61 7.60 -4.41
CA ASN A 176 -20.52 8.04 -5.46
C ASN A 176 -20.60 7.04 -6.63
N ARG A 177 -19.49 6.39 -6.98
CA ARG A 177 -19.48 5.30 -7.98
C ARG A 177 -20.35 4.14 -7.53
N ASP A 178 -20.24 3.75 -6.26
CA ASP A 178 -21.00 2.62 -5.71
C ASP A 178 -22.49 2.91 -5.69
N ARG A 179 -22.88 4.14 -5.34
CA ARG A 179 -24.29 4.56 -5.39
C ARG A 179 -24.84 4.52 -6.81
N TYR A 180 -24.04 4.87 -7.81
CA TYR A 180 -24.49 4.77 -9.20
C TYR A 180 -24.67 3.30 -9.62
N ASN A 181 -23.70 2.45 -9.30
CA ASN A 181 -23.73 1.02 -9.64
C ASN A 181 -24.82 0.25 -8.89
N ALA A 182 -25.18 0.64 -7.66
CA ALA A 182 -26.25 0.02 -6.88
C ALA A 182 -27.67 0.42 -7.33
N ASN A 183 -27.79 1.46 -8.16
CA ASN A 183 -29.06 1.92 -8.73
C ASN A 183 -29.28 1.46 -10.19
N LEU A 184 -28.35 0.66 -10.73
CA LEU A 184 -28.48 -0.05 -12.01
C LEU A 184 -28.92 -1.49 -11.76
#